data_AF-D3T1Y2-F1
#
_entry.id   AF-D3T1Y2-F1
#
_cell.length_a   1.000
_cell.length_b   1.000
_cell.length_c   1.000
_cell.angle_alpha   90.00
_cell.angle_beta   90.00
_cell.angle_gamma   90.00
#
_symmetry.space_group_name_H-M   'P 1'
#
loop_
_entity.id
_entity.type
_entity.pdbx_description
1 polymer ?
#
loop_
_entity_poly.entity_id
_entity_poly.type
_entity_poly.pdbx_seq_one_letter_code
_entity_poly.pdbx_strand_id
1 'polypeptide(L)' 'MAKLCNECEAHLKKALVANDTSEKDFHIRQVLQMCSVDDLPEESPTQ' A
#
# COMPACT_ATOMS: atom_id res chain seq x y z
N MET A 1 -0.98 3.80 -17.04
CA MET A 1 -0.64 4.00 -15.61
C MET A 1 -1.89 4.44 -14.89
N ALA A 2 -2.45 3.59 -14.03
CA ALA A 2 -3.58 4.00 -13.18
C ALA A 2 -3.10 5.15 -12.29
N LYS A 3 -3.85 6.26 -12.29
CA LYS A 3 -3.52 7.40 -11.43
C LYS A 3 -3.86 6.99 -10.01
N LEU A 4 -2.87 6.99 -9.11
CA LEU A 4 -3.11 6.79 -7.69
C LEU A 4 -4.10 7.85 -7.20
N CYS A 5 -5.02 7.48 -6.32
CA CYS A 5 -5.84 8.48 -5.66
C CYS A 5 -4.95 9.40 -4.81
N ASN A 6 -5.40 10.64 -4.59
CA ASN A 6 -4.61 11.65 -3.87
C ASN A 6 -4.20 11.18 -2.46
N GLU A 7 -4.99 10.33 -1.82
CA GLU A 7 -4.70 9.75 -0.52
C GLU A 7 -3.54 8.73 -0.58
N CYS A 8 -3.51 7.83 -1.58
CA CYS A 8 -2.37 6.93 -1.77
C CYS A 8 -1.07 7.71 -1.99
N GLU A 9 -1.10 8.76 -2.81
CA GLU A 9 0.08 9.60 -3.05
C GLU A 9 0.57 10.28 -1.76
N ALA A 10 -0.36 10.80 -0.94
CA ALA A 10 -0.03 11.43 0.33
C ALA A 10 0.61 10.44 1.32
N HIS A 11 0.06 9.22 1.44
CA HIS A 11 0.65 8.19 2.30
C HIS A 11 2.02 7.74 1.80
N LEU A 12 2.23 7.58 0.49
CA LEU A 12 3.55 7.27 -0.07
C LEU A 12 4.58 8.37 0.20
N LYS A 13 4.20 9.65 0.04
CA LYS A 13 5.08 10.78 0.38
C LYS A 13 5.47 10.80 1.85
N LYS A 14 4.52 10.50 2.76
CA LYS A 14 4.80 10.39 4.20
C LYS A 14 5.73 9.21 4.50
N ALA A 15 5.51 8.04 3.89
CA ALA A 15 6.37 6.88 4.04
C ALA A 15 7.82 7.15 3.61
N LEU A 16 8.03 7.94 2.55
CA LEU A 16 9.36 8.28 2.04
C LEU A 16 10.16 9.20 2.98
N VAL A 17 9.49 10.05 3.74
CA VAL A 17 10.14 10.98 4.69
C VAL A 17 10.16 10.45 6.12
N ALA A 18 9.38 9.39 6.42
CA ALA A 18 9.34 8.75 7.72
C ALA A 18 10.69 8.11 8.05
N ASN A 19 11.26 8.51 9.19
CA ASN A 19 12.54 7.96 9.67
C ASN A 19 12.33 6.72 10.57
N ASP A 20 11.11 6.56 11.11
CA ASP A 20 10.72 5.38 11.88
C ASP A 20 10.17 4.29 10.96
N THR A 21 10.63 3.05 11.17
CA THR A 21 10.22 1.91 10.34
C THR A 21 8.74 1.57 10.55
N SER A 22 8.23 1.71 11.78
CA SER A 22 6.82 1.42 12.10
C SER A 22 5.88 2.43 11.45
N GLU A 23 6.26 3.70 11.42
CA GLU A 23 5.51 4.77 10.72
C GLU A 23 5.50 4.55 9.21
N LYS A 24 6.64 4.17 8.62
CA LYS A 24 6.73 3.81 7.21
C LYS A 24 5.81 2.63 6.88
N ASP A 25 5.84 1.58 7.69
CA ASP A 25 5.00 0.39 7.51
C ASP A 25 3.52 0.69 7.68
N PHE A 26 3.16 1.63 8.55
CA PHE A 26 1.78 2.12 8.68
C PHE A 26 1.32 2.77 7.37
N HIS A 27 2.10 3.70 6.82
CA HIS A 27 1.73 4.39 5.59
C HIS A 27 1.67 3.46 4.38
N ILE A 28 2.57 2.49 4.27
CA ILE A 28 2.55 1.48 3.20
C ILE A 28 1.29 0.61 3.31
N ARG A 29 0.94 0.14 4.51
CA ARG A 29 -0.28 -0.65 4.74
C ARG A 29 -1.56 0.10 4.34
N GLN A 30 -1.63 1.40 4.62
CA GLN A 30 -2.75 2.23 4.19
C GLN A 30 -2.88 2.28 2.66
N VAL A 31 -1.77 2.45 1.95
CA VAL A 31 -1.76 2.43 0.47
C VAL A 31 -2.22 1.07 -0.06
N LEU A 32 -1.72 -0.03 0.51
CA LEU A 32 -2.12 -1.38 0.10
C LEU A 32 -3.61 -1.64 0.32
N GLN A 33 -4.15 -1.20 1.47
CA GLN A 33 -5.59 -1.32 1.76
C GLN A 33 -6.44 -0.47 0.81
N MET A 34 -6.01 0.75 0.48
CA MET A 34 -6.73 1.67 -0.41
C MET A 34 -6.66 1.25 -1.88
N CYS A 35 -5.56 0.62 -2.30
CA CYS A 35 -5.41 0.12 -3.66
C CYS A 35 -6.23 -1.15 -3.94
N SER A 36 -6.99 -1.64 -2.95
CA SER A 36 -7.72 -2.90 -2.97
C SER A 36 -6.83 -4.03 -3.50
N VAL A 37 -6.21 -4.76 -2.59
CA VAL A 37 -5.56 -6.04 -2.92
C VAL A 37 -6.57 -7.15 -3.28
N ASP A 38 -7.69 -6.76 -3.91
CA ASP A 38 -8.75 -7.64 -4.45
C ASP A 38 -8.23 -8.50 -5.61
N ASP A 39 -7.12 -8.08 -6.23
CA ASP A 39 -6.45 -8.77 -7.34
C ASP A 39 -5.15 -9.47 -6.89
N LEU A 40 -5.04 -9.86 -5.62
CA LEU A 40 -4.12 -10.94 -5.29
C LEU A 40 -4.69 -12.21 -5.92
N PRO A 41 -4.02 -12.83 -6.91
CA PRO A 41 -4.46 -14.12 -7.41
C PRO A 41 -4.56 -15.04 -6.18
N GLU A 42 -5.78 -15.49 -5.91
CA GLU A 42 -6.08 -16.44 -4.84
C GLU A 42 -5.02 -17.53 -4.92
N GLU A 43 -4.22 -17.70 -3.85
CA GLU A 43 -3.14 -18.67 -3.82
C GLU A 43 -3.73 -19.99 -4.31
N SER A 44 -3.34 -20.43 -5.51
CA SER A 44 -3.83 -21.66 -6.11
C SER A 44 -3.68 -22.75 -5.05
N PRO A 45 -4.77 -23.39 -4.57
CA PRO A 45 -4.65 -24.41 -3.56
C PRO A 45 -3.73 -25.47 -4.14
N THR A 46 -2.57 -25.63 -3.52
CA THR A 46 -1.65 -26.71 -3.86
C THR A 46 -2.35 -28.00 -3.48
N GLN A 47 -2.94 -28.66 -4.47
CA GLN A 47 -3.55 -29.98 -4.37
C GLN A 47 -2.47 -31.06 -4.36
#